data_AF-A0A543ATQ7-F1
#
_entry.id   AF-A0A543ATQ7-F1
#
_cell.length_a   1.000
_cell.length_b   1.000
_cell.length_c   1.000
_cell.angle_alpha   90.00
_cell.angle_beta   90.00
_cell.angle_gamma   90.00
#
_symmetry.space_group_name_H-M   'P 1'
#
loop_
_entity.id
_entity.type
_entity.pdbx_description
1 polymer ?
#
loop_
_entity_poly.entity_id
_entity_poly.type
_entity_poly.pdbx_seq_one_letter_code
_entity_poly.pdbx_strand_id
1 'polypeptide(L)' 'MTPGKWRKSTRSGGASNNCVETRTFNHAPAPVEVRDSKAPELGSLAIDRDEFVALLESVKLPTVPRRRTVDIYR' A
#
# COMPACT_ATOMS: atom_id res chain seq x y z
N MET A 1 17.54 -9.81 1.36
CA MET A 1 16.25 -9.16 1.08
C MET A 1 16.38 -8.26 -0.15
N THR A 2 16.05 -8.76 -1.35
CA THR A 2 16.26 -8.01 -2.59
C THR A 2 14.97 -7.36 -3.06
N PRO A 3 14.95 -6.05 -3.37
CA PRO A 3 13.74 -5.39 -3.86
C PRO A 3 13.38 -5.91 -5.25
N GLY A 4 12.10 -6.18 -5.45
CA GLY A 4 11.50 -6.40 -6.75
C GLY A 4 11.34 -5.09 -7.52
N LYS A 5 10.79 -5.20 -8.74
CA LYS A 5 10.51 -4.05 -9.59
C LYS A 5 9.27 -3.28 -9.11
N TRP A 6 9.29 -1.97 -9.29
CA TRP A 6 8.09 -1.13 -9.13
C TRP A 6 7.01 -1.53 -10.14
N ARG A 7 5.76 -1.60 -9.66
CA ARG A 7 4.57 -1.93 -10.43
C ARG A 7 3.59 -0.76 -10.31
N LYS A 8 3.39 -0.03 -11.40
CA LYS A 8 2.44 1.08 -11.49
C LYS A 8 1.00 0.55 -11.60
N SER A 9 0.06 1.18 -10.92
CA SER A 9 -1.37 0.85 -11.08
C SER A 9 -1.86 1.18 -12.50
N THR A 10 -2.64 0.29 -13.10
CA THR A 10 -3.29 0.51 -14.41
C THR A 10 -4.35 1.60 -14.37
N ARG A 11 -4.76 2.04 -13.17
CA ARG A 11 -5.67 3.18 -12.95
C ARG A 11 -4.94 4.54 -12.88
N SER A 12 -3.61 4.54 -12.99
CA SER A 12 -2.77 5.75 -12.98
C SER A 12 -2.74 6.50 -14.32
N GLY A 13 -3.79 6.36 -15.14
CA GLY A 13 -3.90 6.97 -16.47
C GLY A 13 -5.24 7.69 -16.67
N GLY A 14 -5.30 8.57 -17.68
CA GLY A 14 -6.48 9.39 -17.99
C GLY A 14 -6.58 10.66 -17.13
N ALA A 15 -7.79 11.22 -17.01
CA ALA A 15 -8.07 12.44 -16.22
C ALA A 15 -7.89 12.26 -14.70
N SER A 16 -7.74 11.01 -14.25
CA SER A 16 -7.44 10.66 -12.86
C SER A 16 -5.96 10.91 -12.57
N ASN A 17 -5.68 11.88 -11.69
CA ASN A 17 -4.33 12.27 -11.29
C ASN A 17 -3.76 11.46 -10.12
N ASN A 18 -4.43 10.38 -9.70
CA ASN A 18 -4.07 9.58 -8.52
C ASN A 18 -3.17 8.40 -8.92
N CYS A 19 -1.86 8.61 -8.93
CA CYS A 19 -0.88 7.64 -9.43
C CYS A 19 -0.09 6.99 -8.29
N VAL A 20 -0.16 5.67 -8.17
CA VAL A 20 0.55 4.90 -7.13
C VAL A 20 1.35 3.76 -7.75
N GLU A 21 2.52 3.48 -7.17
CA GLU A 21 3.32 2.29 -7.49
C GLU A 21 3.60 1.47 -6.23
N THR A 22 3.72 0.16 -6.40
CA THR A 22 4.10 -0.75 -5.33
C THR A 22 5.27 -1.65 -5.72
N ARG A 23 6.06 -2.10 -4.74
CA ARG A 23 7.02 -3.18 -4.93
C ARG A 23 7.04 -4.13 -3.74
N THR A 24 7.39 -5.38 -4.01
CA THR A 24 7.62 -6.43 -3.01
C THR A 24 9.09 -6.83 -3.02
N PHE A 25 9.51 -7.66 -2.07
CA PHE A 25 10.86 -8.23 -2.01
C PHE A 25 10.82 -9.74 -2.25
N ASN A 26 11.92 -10.27 -2.80
CA ASN A 26 12.01 -11.67 -3.24
C ASN A 26 12.09 -12.71 -2.10
N HIS A 27 12.35 -12.29 -0.87
CA HIS A 27 12.48 -13.17 0.29
C HIS A 27 11.60 -12.65 1.43
N ALA A 28 11.00 -13.56 2.21
CA ALA A 28 10.15 -13.24 3.35
C ALA A 28 10.90 -13.47 4.67
N PRO A 29 10.53 -12.75 5.75
CA PRO A 29 9.48 -11.72 5.83
C PRO A 29 9.97 -10.35 5.30
N ALA A 30 9.10 -9.64 4.56
CA ALA A 30 9.42 -8.34 3.96
C ALA A 30 8.21 -7.41 3.82
N PRO A 31 8.39 -6.10 4.06
CA PRO A 31 7.32 -5.13 3.86
C PRO A 31 6.95 -5.00 2.38
N VAL A 32 5.79 -4.44 2.14
CA VAL A 32 5.37 -3.91 0.83
C VAL A 32 5.64 -2.43 0.83
N GLU A 33 6.31 -1.93 -0.21
CA GLU A 33 6.51 -0.50 -0.35
C GLU A 33 5.51 0.11 -1.32
N VAL A 34 5.01 1.27 -0.95
CA VAL A 34 4.06 2.08 -1.71
C VAL A 34 4.63 3.48 -1.89
N ARG A 35 4.52 4.05 -3.08
CA ARG A 35 4.92 5.45 -3.32
C ARG A 35 4.03 6.15 -4.34
N ASP A 36 4.11 7.47 -4.35
CA ASP A 36 3.58 8.29 -5.43
C ASP A 36 4.41 8.07 -6.71
N SER A 37 3.74 7.77 -7.83
CA SER A 37 4.41 7.65 -9.12
C SER A 37 4.99 8.97 -9.64
N LYS A 38 4.45 10.10 -9.15
CA LYS A 38 4.78 11.45 -9.64
C LYS A 38 5.94 12.10 -8.89
N ALA A 39 6.27 11.60 -7.71
CA ALA A 39 7.35 12.11 -6.88
C ALA A 39 8.19 10.96 -6.30
N PRO A 40 8.79 10.10 -7.14
CA PRO A 40 9.53 8.91 -6.71
C PRO A 40 10.74 9.24 -5.82
N GLU A 41 11.27 10.45 -5.92
CA GLU A 41 12.39 10.99 -5.15
C GLU A 41 12.03 11.32 -3.70
N LEU A 42 10.74 11.50 -3.39
CA LEU A 42 10.27 11.76 -2.01
C LEU A 42 10.27 10.50 -1.13
N GLY A 43 10.55 9.33 -1.72
CA GLY A 43 10.68 8.07 -1.02
C GLY A 43 9.43 7.18 -1.09
N SER A 44 9.38 6.19 -0.20
CA SER A 44 8.34 5.17 -0.14
C SER A 44 7.90 4.93 1.30
N LEU A 45 6.63 4.56 1.46
CA LEU A 45 6.09 4.04 2.71
C LEU A 45 6.26 2.51 2.71
N ALA A 46 7.00 1.97 3.68
CA ALA A 46 7.09 0.54 3.93
C ALA A 46 5.98 0.12 4.90
N ILE A 47 5.17 -0.86 4.49
CA ILE A 47 4.04 -1.39 5.24
C ILE A 47 4.30 -2.86 5.48
N ASP A 48 4.09 -3.35 6.70
CA ASP A 48 4.15 -4.78 6.98
C ASP A 48 3.21 -5.56 6.05
N ARG A 49 3.65 -6.74 5.63
CA ARG A 49 2.95 -7.50 4.59
C ARG A 49 1.51 -7.84 5.00
N ASP A 50 1.32 -8.25 6.25
CA ASP A 50 0.03 -8.66 6.77
C ASP A 50 -0.91 -7.45 6.91
N GLU A 51 -0.38 -6.30 7.34
CA GLU A 51 -1.12 -5.02 7.38
C GLU A 51 -1.48 -4.53 5.98
N PHE A 52 -0.60 -4.71 4.99
CA PHE A 52 -0.91 -4.37 3.60
C PHE A 52 -2.03 -5.24 3.04
N VAL A 53 -2.08 -6.53 3.38
CA VAL A 53 -3.19 -7.42 3.02
C VAL A 53 -4.50 -6.96 3.68
N ALA A 54 -4.48 -6.70 4.99
CA ALA A 54 -5.63 -6.19 5.73
C ALA A 54 -6.16 -4.86 5.16
N LEU A 55 -5.25 -3.95 4.76
CA LEU A 55 -5.61 -2.71 4.08
C LEU A 55 -6.33 -3.00 2.76
N LEU A 56 -5.80 -3.86 1.90
CA LEU A 56 -6.41 -4.18 0.61
C LEU A 56 -7.79 -4.83 0.77
N GLU A 57 -7.95 -5.68 1.77
CA GLU A 57 -9.26 -6.27 2.11
C GLU A 57 -10.23 -5.18 2.54
N SER A 58 -9.81 -4.26 3.41
CA SER A 58 -10.66 -3.16 3.86
C SER A 58 -11.14 -2.26 2.70
N VAL A 59 -10.26 -1.90 1.75
CA VAL A 59 -10.64 -0.99 0.66
C VAL A 59 -11.57 -1.66 -0.36
N LYS A 60 -11.53 -2.99 -0.50
CA LYS A 60 -12.38 -3.74 -1.43
C LYS A 60 -13.80 -3.96 -0.90
N LEU A 61 -14.00 -3.89 0.41
CA LEU A 61 -15.31 -4.15 1.00
C LEU A 61 -16.25 -2.96 0.75
N PRO A 62 -17.50 -3.19 0.29
CA PRO A 62 -18.44 -2.13 -0.11
C PRO A 62 -18.86 -1.20 1.04
N THR A 63 -18.62 -1.62 2.29
CA THR A 63 -18.73 -0.78 3.48
C THR A 63 -17.92 -1.45 4.58
N VAL A 64 -16.68 -0.99 4.83
CA VAL A 64 -16.02 -1.33 6.10
C VAL A 64 -16.76 -0.53 7.17
N PRO A 65 -17.43 -1.18 8.15
CA PRO A 65 -17.85 -0.45 9.33
C PRO A 65 -16.57 0.16 9.91
N ARG A 66 -16.48 1.50 10.01
CA ARG A 66 -15.32 2.13 10.64
C ARG A 66 -15.11 1.41 11.95
N ARG A 67 -13.99 0.70 12.09
CA ARG A 67 -13.60 0.10 13.36
C ARG A 67 -13.45 1.29 14.29
N ARG A 68 -14.49 1.55 15.10
CA ARG A 68 -14.43 2.56 16.14
C ARG A 68 -13.24 2.16 16.99
N THR A 69 -12.36 3.14 17.17
CA THR A 69 -11.23 3.19 18.09
C THR A 69 -11.16 1.97 19.01
N VAL A 70 -10.09 1.20 18.88
CA VAL A 70 -9.66 0.32 19.95
C VAL A 70 -9.38 1.26 21.12
N ASP A 71 -10.18 1.19 22.19
CA ASP A 71 -9.89 1.92 23.42
C ASP A 71 -8.55 1.41 23.96
N ILE A 72 -7.48 2.16 23.67
CA ILE A 72 -6.15 1.94 24.25
C ILE A 72 -6.16 2.62 25.63
N TYR A 73 -6.96 2.08 26.55
CA TYR A 73 -6.79 2.25 27.99
C TYR A 73 -7.46 1.06 28.69
N ARG A 74 -6.73 -0.05 28.83
CA ARG A 74 -6.75 -0.88 30.03
C ARG A 74 -5.46 -1.68 30.15
#